data_AF-A0A946NVY7-F1
#
_entry.id   AF-A0A946NVY7-F1
#
_cell.length_a   1.000
_cell.length_b   1.000
_cell.length_c   1.000
_cell.angle_alpha   90.00
_cell.angle_beta   90.00
_cell.angle_gamma   90.00
#
_symmetry.space_group_name_H-M   'P 1'
#
loop_
_entity.id
_entity.type
_entity.pdbx_description
1 polymer ?
#
loop_
_entity_poly.entity_id
_entity_poly.type
_entity_poly.pdbx_seq_one_letter_code
_entity_poly.pdbx_strand_id
1 'polypeptide(L)'
;GLIFVFLWNIRKKIKIAGVLFCIYLILNGIERFLIEKIRINHDMIGEQTQAEIISFSLILIGIVGIYFLNKRKGNSSTQKN
;
A
#
# COMPACT_ATOMS: atom_id res chain seq x y z
N GLY A 1 -4.62 -13.84 -2.70
CA GLY A 1 -5.60 -14.52 -1.82
C GLY A 1 -5.72 -13.85 -0.46
N LEU A 2 -4.63 -13.79 0.31
CA LEU A 2 -4.62 -13.24 1.67
C LEU A 2 -4.95 -11.74 1.74
N ILE A 3 -4.30 -10.94 0.86
CA ILE A 3 -4.54 -9.49 0.77
C ILE A 3 -6.02 -9.19 0.49
N PHE A 4 -6.64 -9.95 -0.42
CA PHE A 4 -8.05 -9.77 -0.76
C PHE A 4 -8.95 -10.01 0.47
N VAL A 5 -8.75 -11.11 1.20
CA VAL A 5 -9.54 -11.42 2.41
C VAL A 5 -9.33 -10.35 3.47
N PHE A 6 -8.09 -9.92 3.70
CA PHE A 6 -7.77 -8.85 4.65
C PHE A 6 -8.49 -7.54 4.28
N LEU A 7 -8.38 -7.10 3.03
CA LEU A 7 -9.04 -5.89 2.55
C LEU A 7 -10.56 -5.99 2.61
N TRP A 8 -11.11 -7.16 2.28
CA TRP A 8 -12.55 -7.41 2.36
C TRP A 8 -13.08 -7.26 3.79
N ASN A 9 -12.33 -7.73 4.78
CA ASN A 9 -12.68 -7.63 6.19
C ASN A 9 -12.68 -6.17 6.70
N ILE A 10 -11.73 -5.34 6.25
CA ILE A 10 -11.64 -3.94 6.68
C ILE A 10 -12.46 -2.97 5.81
N ARG A 11 -12.94 -3.42 4.63
CA ARG A 11 -13.65 -2.60 3.63
C ARG A 11 -14.75 -1.73 4.21
N LYS A 12 -15.58 -2.28 5.12
CA LYS A 12 -16.71 -1.56 5.71
C LYS A 12 -16.30 -0.55 6.80
N LYS A 13 -15.09 -0.68 7.35
CA LYS A 13 -14.57 0.22 8.40
C LYS A 13 -13.92 1.48 7.81
N ILE A 14 -13.40 1.38 6.58
CA ILE A 14 -12.76 2.49 5.87
C ILE A 14 -13.85 3.40 5.27
N LYS A 15 -14.05 4.58 5.86
CA LYS A 15 -15.06 5.57 5.40
C LYS A 15 -14.54 6.55 4.34
N ILE A 16 -13.23 6.55 4.10
CA ILE A 16 -12.56 7.53 3.24
C ILE A 16 -12.26 6.87 1.90
N ALA A 17 -12.85 7.40 0.83
CA ALA A 17 -12.57 6.95 -0.52
C ALA A 17 -11.06 7.06 -0.82
N GLY A 18 -10.51 6.04 -1.47
CA GLY A 18 -9.07 5.96 -1.79
C GLY A 18 -8.19 5.33 -0.72
N VAL A 19 -8.57 5.36 0.57
CA VAL A 19 -7.72 4.78 1.64
C VAL A 19 -7.58 3.27 1.49
N LEU A 20 -8.66 2.57 1.10
CA LEU A 20 -8.60 1.13 0.86
C LEU A 20 -7.65 0.76 -0.28
N PHE A 21 -7.56 1.60 -1.31
CA PHE A 21 -6.61 1.45 -2.42
C PHE A 21 -5.17 1.68 -1.94
N CYS A 22 -4.93 2.70 -1.13
CA CYS A 22 -3.59 2.93 -0.57
C CYS A 22 -3.13 1.78 0.33
N ILE A 23 -4.03 1.21 1.15
CA ILE A 23 -3.73 0.02 1.96
C ILE A 23 -3.38 -1.17 1.05
N TYR A 24 -4.10 -1.34 -0.06
CA TYR A 24 -3.76 -2.35 -1.06
C TYR A 24 -2.35 -2.16 -1.62
N LEU A 25 -1.95 -0.93 -2.00
CA LEU A 25 -0.60 -0.64 -2.50
C LEU A 25 0.50 -1.01 -1.48
N ILE A 26 0.28 -0.67 -0.20
CA ILE A 26 1.21 -1.01 0.88
C ILE A 26 1.35 -2.53 1.02
N LEU A 27 0.23 -3.25 1.11
CA LEU A 27 0.25 -4.71 1.28
C LEU A 27 0.86 -5.42 0.08
N ASN A 28 0.59 -4.94 -1.14
CA ASN A 28 1.15 -5.50 -2.35
C ASN A 28 2.67 -5.27 -2.43
N GLY A 29 3.16 -4.10 -2.02
CA GLY A 29 4.60 -3.84 -1.90
C GLY A 29 5.26 -4.72 -0.85
N ILE A 30 4.63 -4.91 0.32
CA ILE A 30 5.16 -5.78 1.38
C ILE A 30 5.21 -7.25 0.92
N GLU A 31 4.12 -7.77 0.34
CA GLU A 31 4.08 -9.13 -0.20
C GLU A 31 5.18 -9.36 -1.23
N ARG A 32 5.37 -8.40 -2.15
CA ARG A 32 6.42 -8.48 -3.17
C ARG A 32 7.83 -8.46 -2.57
N PHE A 33 8.08 -7.60 -1.58
CA PHE A 33 9.36 -7.56 -0.87
C PHE A 33 9.65 -8.90 -0.16
N LEU A 34 8.65 -9.48 0.51
CA LEU A 34 8.80 -10.77 1.20
C LEU A 34 9.04 -11.93 0.24
N ILE A 35 8.33 -11.98 -0.88
CA ILE A 35 8.54 -12.99 -1.93
C ILE A 35 9.97 -12.92 -2.47
N GLU A 36 10.47 -11.70 -2.73
CA GLU A 36 11.83 -11.50 -3.20
C GLU A 36 12.88 -11.92 -2.17
N LYS A 37 12.63 -11.70 -0.87
CA LYS A 37 13.53 -12.18 0.20
C LYS A 37 13.52 -13.70 0.38
N ILE A 38 12.39 -14.36 0.13
CA ILE A 38 12.25 -15.83 0.24
C ILE A 38 12.82 -16.54 -1.00
N ARG A 39 12.98 -15.84 -2.13
CA ARG A 39 13.65 -16.34 -3.33
C ARG A 39 15.13 -16.61 -3.04
N ILE A 40 15.41 -17.78 -2.47
CA ILE A 40 16.73 -18.24 -2.00
C ILE A 40 17.66 -18.70 -3.13
N ASN A 41 17.29 -18.54 -4.41
CA ASN A 41 18.05 -19.10 -5.52
C ASN A 41 18.18 -18.15 -6.74
N HIS A 42 19.40 -18.08 -7.25
CA HIS A 42 19.89 -17.53 -8.53
C HIS A 42 20.17 -16.01 -8.67
N ASP A 43 21.44 -15.65 -8.49
CA ASP A 43 22.37 -15.03 -9.48
C ASP A 43 21.86 -13.96 -10.46
N MET A 44 20.80 -13.21 -10.16
CA MET A 44 20.38 -12.04 -10.93
C MET A 44 20.21 -10.81 -10.03
N ILE A 45 21.34 -10.29 -9.56
CA ILE A 45 21.48 -9.08 -8.73
C ILE A 45 20.72 -7.87 -9.36
N GLY A 46 20.53 -7.86 -10.68
CA GLY A 46 19.82 -6.79 -11.41
C GLY A 46 18.29 -6.85 -11.37
N GLU A 47 17.66 -8.02 -11.27
CA GLU A 47 16.19 -8.13 -11.25
C GLU A 47 15.62 -7.89 -9.86
N GLN A 48 16.34 -8.37 -8.85
CA GLN A 48 15.98 -8.19 -7.44
C GLN A 48 15.91 -6.70 -7.07
N THR A 49 16.88 -5.90 -7.52
CA THR A 49 16.93 -4.46 -7.24
C THR A 49 15.76 -3.69 -7.87
N GLN A 50 15.33 -4.06 -9.09
CA GLN A 50 14.16 -3.45 -9.71
C GLN A 50 12.86 -3.79 -8.98
N ALA A 51 12.68 -5.05 -8.59
CA ALA A 51 11.52 -5.49 -7.82
C ALA A 51 11.46 -4.80 -6.44
N GLU A 52 12.62 -4.68 -5.76
CA GLU A 52 12.75 -3.95 -4.50
C GLU A 52 12.39 -2.47 -4.65
N ILE A 53 12.88 -1.78 -5.68
CA ILE A 53 12.53 -0.36 -5.96
C ILE A 53 11.03 -0.19 -6.17
N ILE A 54 10.39 -1.06 -6.96
CA ILE A 54 8.95 -0.98 -7.21
C ILE A 54 8.17 -1.25 -5.91
N SER A 55 8.58 -2.27 -5.15
CA SER A 55 7.93 -2.61 -3.88
C SER A 55 7.99 -1.45 -2.88
N PHE A 56 9.14 -0.78 -2.77
CA PHE A 56 9.34 0.39 -1.92
C PHE A 56 8.51 1.59 -2.39
N SER A 57 8.47 1.82 -3.71
CA SER A 57 7.67 2.90 -4.30
C SER A 57 6.18 2.74 -4.03
N LEU A 58 5.65 1.52 -4.14
CA LEU A 58 4.24 1.22 -3.84
C LEU A 58 3.90 1.50 -2.38
N ILE A 59 4.76 1.08 -1.45
CA ILE A 59 4.60 1.34 -0.02
C ILE A 59 4.60 2.85 0.24
N LEU A 60 5.57 3.58 -0.31
CA LEU A 60 5.70 5.02 -0.12
C LEU A 60 4.46 5.77 -0.65
N ILE A 61 4.02 5.46 -1.88
CA ILE A 61 2.83 6.04 -2.49
C ILE A 61 1.58 5.77 -1.64
N GLY A 62 1.44 4.55 -1.12
CA GLY A 62 0.33 4.20 -0.25
C GLY A 62 0.32 4.99 1.07
N ILE A 63 1.47 5.12 1.75
CA ILE A 63 1.59 5.90 2.99
C ILE A 63 1.26 7.38 2.75
N VAL A 64 1.88 7.96 1.71
CA VAL A 64 1.67 9.36 1.33
C VAL A 64 0.21 9.61 0.95
N GLY A 65 -0.40 8.69 0.18
CA GLY A 65 -1.81 8.75 -0.19
C GLY A 65 -2.75 8.77 1.02
N ILE A 66 -2.53 7.89 2.00
CA ILE A 66 -3.33 7.88 3.24
C ILE A 66 -3.19 9.19 4.00
N TYR A 67 -1.97 9.71 4.13
CA TYR A 67 -1.71 10.99 4.80
C TYR A 67 -2.49 12.14 4.14
N PHE A 68 -2.41 12.27 2.82
CA PHE A 68 -3.12 13.33 2.09
C PHE A 68 -4.64 13.17 2.14
N LEU A 69 -5.17 11.95 2.03
CA LEU A 69 -6.61 11.69 2.08
C LEU A 69 -7.20 12.01 3.46
N ASN A 70 -6.48 11.68 4.54
CA ASN A 70 -6.89 12.01 5.90
C ASN A 70 -6.86 13.52 6.15
N LYS A 71 -5.82 14.22 5.65
CA LYS A 71 -5.73 15.68 5.74
C LYS A 71 -6.87 16.38 5.01
N ARG A 72 -7.25 15.92 3.81
CA ARG A 72 -8.37 16.47 3.05
C ARG A 72 -9.70 16.34 3.78
N LYS A 73 -9.97 15.19 4.40
CA LYS A 73 -11.19 14.99 5.20
C LYS A 73 -11.28 16.00 6.36
N GLY A 74 -10.18 16.23 7.07
CA GLY A 74 -10.13 17.21 8.16
C GLY A 74 -10.49 18.63 7.70
N ASN A 75 -10.05 19.03 6.51
CA ASN A 75 -10.34 20.35 5.95
C ASN A 75 -11.78 20.50 5.45
N SER A 76 -12.39 19.42 4.92
CA SER A 76 -13.80 19.44 4.47
C SER A 76 -14.79 19.55 5.63
N SER A 77 -14.45 19.08 6.83
CA SER A 77 -15.27 19.28 8.04
C SER A 77 -15.23 20.71 8.59
N THR A 78 -14.16 21.46 8.32
CA THR A 78 -14.00 22.86 8.79
C THR A 78 -14.73 23.86 7.90
N GLN A 79 -15.03 23.51 6.65
CA GLN A 79 -15.67 24.40 5.67
C GLN A 79 -17.22 24.37 5.72
N LYS A 80 -17.81 23.64 6.67
CA LYS A 80 -19.27 23.49 6.82
C LYS A 80 -19.87 24.29 8.00
N ASN A 81 -19.13 25.22 8.58
CA ASN A 81 -19.59 26.13 9.64
C ASN A 81 -19.59 27.58 9.14
#